data_AF-A0A2V6S8G5-F1
#
_entry.id   AF-A0A2V6S8G5-F1
#
_cell.length_a   1.000
_cell.length_b   1.000
_cell.length_c   1.000
_cell.angle_alpha   90.00
_cell.angle_beta   90.00
_cell.angle_gamma   90.00
#
_symmetry.space_group_name_H-M   'P 1'
#
loop_
_entity.id
_entity.type
_entity.pdbx_description
1 polymer ?
#
loop_
_entity_poly.entity_id
_entity_poly.type
_entity_poly.pdbx_seq_one_letter_code
_entity_poly.pdbx_strand_id
1 'polypeptide(L)'
;MPRSGGAASRILGLMVVLAIACALPFMMSGFRVFQFTQVYIYAIALLGLNILTGYNGQISLGHGAFYAIGAYTTAIMIDKWNIGYGWTIPTAGILCLVVGFLFGRPALRLEGLYLALATFSLALAVPQILKYFE
;
A
#
# COMPACT_ATOMS: atom_id res chain seq x y z
N MET A 1 18.61 -30.97 20.18
CA MET A 1 18.84 -29.54 19.85
C MET A 1 19.15 -29.47 18.35
N PRO A 2 18.59 -28.57 17.50
CA PRO A 2 17.44 -27.66 17.59
C PRO A 2 16.31 -27.98 16.56
N ARG A 3 15.17 -27.27 16.66
CA ARG A 3 13.86 -27.56 16.04
C ARG A 3 13.72 -26.93 14.64
N SER A 4 13.58 -27.73 13.58
CA SER A 4 13.27 -27.28 12.20
C SER A 4 11.76 -27.18 11.90
N GLY A 5 10.88 -27.55 12.84
CA GLY A 5 9.42 -27.62 12.63
C GLY A 5 8.63 -26.31 12.68
N GLY A 6 9.29 -25.16 12.91
CA GLY A 6 8.61 -23.86 13.03
C GLY A 6 8.34 -23.14 11.70
N ALA A 7 9.17 -23.37 10.68
CA ALA A 7 9.00 -22.71 9.38
C ALA A 7 7.89 -23.39 8.56
N ALA A 8 7.88 -24.72 8.51
CA ALA A 8 6.86 -25.48 7.78
C ALA A 8 5.45 -25.26 8.35
N SER A 9 5.28 -25.25 9.68
CA SER A 9 3.98 -24.98 10.30
C SER A 9 3.51 -23.53 10.11
N ARG A 10 4.44 -22.58 10.07
CA ARG A 10 4.15 -21.18 9.73
C ARG A 10 3.74 -21.00 8.27
N ILE A 11 4.45 -21.65 7.35
CA ILE A 11 4.13 -21.61 5.91
C ILE A 11 2.78 -22.29 5.64
N LEU A 12 2.50 -23.42 6.30
CA LEU A 12 1.22 -24.12 6.21
C LEU A 12 0.09 -23.28 6.81
N GLY A 13 0.31 -22.63 7.96
CA GLY A 13 -0.63 -21.68 8.56
C GLY A 13 -0.88 -20.46 7.66
N LEU A 14 0.16 -19.91 7.03
CA LEU A 14 0.05 -18.80 6.09
C LEU A 14 -0.74 -19.19 4.84
N MET A 15 -0.51 -20.40 4.30
CA MET A 15 -1.25 -20.93 3.16
C MET A 15 -2.72 -21.20 3.48
N VAL A 16 -3.03 -21.71 4.68
CA VAL A 16 -4.43 -21.92 5.12
C VAL A 16 -5.15 -20.58 5.27
N VAL A 17 -4.48 -19.57 5.84
CA VAL A 17 -5.02 -18.21 5.93
C VAL A 17 -5.25 -17.61 4.54
N LEU A 18 -4.30 -17.80 3.61
CA LEU A 18 -4.43 -17.33 2.23
C LEU A 18 -5.60 -18.01 1.50
N ALA A 19 -5.76 -19.32 1.69
CA ALA A 19 -6.84 -20.09 1.08
C ALA A 19 -8.23 -19.67 1.60
N ILE A 20 -8.34 -19.44 2.91
CA ILE A 20 -9.58 -18.93 3.52
C ILE A 20 -9.86 -17.51 3.03
N ALA A 21 -8.84 -16.66 2.90
CA ALA A 21 -8.97 -15.31 2.36
C ALA A 21 -9.48 -15.29 0.92
N CYS A 22 -9.04 -16.23 0.07
CA CYS A 22 -9.53 -16.35 -1.31
C CYS A 22 -10.92 -16.99 -1.44
N ALA A 23 -11.32 -17.84 -0.48
CA ALA A 23 -12.64 -18.49 -0.50
C ALA A 23 -13.77 -17.59 0.06
N LEU A 24 -13.45 -16.73 1.02
CA LEU A 24 -14.39 -15.80 1.67
C LEU A 24 -15.20 -14.88 0.72
N PRO A 25 -14.64 -14.26 -0.34
CA PRO A 25 -15.41 -13.36 -1.20
C PRO A 25 -16.50 -14.06 -2.02
N PHE A 26 -16.39 -15.38 -2.25
CA PHE A 26 -17.39 -16.13 -3.02
C PHE A 26 -18.63 -16.53 -2.20
N MET A 27 -18.59 -16.41 -0.87
CA MET A 27 -19.70 -16.81 0.02
C MET A 27 -20.40 -15.63 0.70
N MET A 28 -19.96 -14.38 0.48
CA MET A 28 -20.45 -13.19 1.19
C MET A 28 -21.14 -12.16 0.29
N SER A 29 -22.09 -11.41 0.87
CA SER A 29 -22.78 -10.30 0.22
C SER A 29 -21.83 -9.16 -0.16
N GLY A 30 -22.11 -8.47 -1.28
CA GLY A 30 -21.20 -7.46 -1.87
C GLY A 30 -20.75 -6.35 -0.92
N PHE A 31 -21.59 -5.96 0.06
CA PHE A 31 -21.21 -4.97 1.08
C PHE A 31 -20.08 -5.46 2.01
N ARG A 32 -20.13 -6.72 2.45
CA ARG A 32 -19.06 -7.29 3.29
C ARG A 32 -17.79 -7.48 2.49
N VAL A 33 -17.90 -7.89 1.22
CA VAL A 33 -16.74 -8.01 0.32
C VAL A 33 -16.03 -6.66 0.15
N PHE A 34 -16.78 -5.56 0.00
CA PHE A 34 -16.21 -4.21 -0.04
C PHE A 34 -15.49 -3.85 1.26
N GLN A 35 -16.13 -4.06 2.42
CA GLN A 35 -15.51 -3.80 3.72
C GLN A 35 -14.21 -4.58 3.91
N PHE A 36 -14.21 -5.89 3.60
CA PHE A 36 -13.01 -6.71 3.69
C PHE A 36 -11.92 -6.24 2.73
N THR A 37 -12.28 -5.88 1.50
CA THR A 37 -11.33 -5.32 0.52
C THR A 37 -10.65 -4.08 1.08
N GLN A 38 -11.41 -3.17 1.69
CA GLN A 38 -10.89 -1.95 2.27
C GLN A 38 -9.97 -2.24 3.49
N VAL A 39 -10.33 -3.22 4.32
CA VAL A 39 -9.47 -3.70 5.41
C VAL A 39 -8.15 -4.26 4.86
N TYR A 40 -8.19 -5.08 3.81
CA TYR A 40 -6.99 -5.63 3.19
C TYR A 40 -6.09 -4.54 2.61
N ILE A 41 -6.67 -3.56 1.94
CA ILE A 41 -5.94 -2.42 1.39
C ILE A 41 -5.22 -1.65 2.51
N TYR A 42 -5.92 -1.33 3.60
CA TYR A 42 -5.30 -0.65 4.75
C TYR A 42 -4.27 -1.52 5.46
N ALA A 43 -4.47 -2.84 5.55
CA ALA A 43 -3.50 -3.74 6.12
C ALA A 43 -2.18 -3.72 5.32
N ILE A 44 -2.25 -3.76 3.99
CA ILE A 44 -1.07 -3.65 3.11
C ILE A 44 -0.37 -2.29 3.29
N ALA A 45 -1.13 -1.20 3.33
CA ALA A 45 -0.59 0.13 3.57
C ALA A 45 0.11 0.23 4.95
N LEU A 46 -0.50 -0.32 6.00
CA LEU A 46 0.07 -0.34 7.34
C LEU A 46 1.31 -1.23 7.44
N LEU A 47 1.37 -2.34 6.71
CA LEU A 47 2.59 -3.15 6.62
C LEU A 47 3.73 -2.39 5.97
N GLY A 48 3.47 -1.67 4.87
CA GLY A 48 4.44 -0.79 4.23
C GLY A 48 4.92 0.32 5.19
N LEU A 49 3.98 0.94 5.91
CA LEU A 49 4.31 1.94 6.92
C LEU A 49 5.13 1.36 8.07
N ASN A 50 4.80 0.16 8.55
CA ASN A 50 5.50 -0.53 9.64
C ASN A 50 6.97 -0.84 9.29
N ILE A 51 7.26 -1.11 8.02
CA ILE A 51 8.65 -1.26 7.56
C ILE A 51 9.44 0.04 7.77
N LEU A 52 8.86 1.19 7.46
CA LEU A 52 9.52 2.49 7.65
C LEU A 52 9.60 2.89 9.14
N THR A 53 8.46 2.86 9.84
CA THR A 53 8.37 3.38 11.21
C THR A 53 8.88 2.39 12.24
N GLY A 54 8.61 1.10 12.05
CA GLY A 54 8.97 0.03 12.98
C GLY A 54 10.42 -0.42 12.85
N TYR A 55 10.89 -0.68 11.63
CA TYR A 55 12.25 -1.21 11.42
C TYR A 55 13.31 -0.11 11.26
N ASN A 56 13.02 0.94 10.49
CA ASN A 56 13.99 2.03 10.26
C ASN A 56 13.88 3.17 11.31
N GLY A 57 12.85 3.17 12.16
CA GLY A 57 12.61 4.23 13.15
C GLY A 57 12.26 5.59 12.54
N GLN A 58 11.90 5.64 11.25
CA GLN A 58 11.60 6.88 10.53
C GLN A 58 10.12 7.21 10.63
N ILE A 59 9.79 8.42 11.10
CA ILE A 59 8.40 8.89 11.15
C ILE A 59 7.97 9.28 9.73
N SER A 60 6.94 8.61 9.20
CA SER A 60 6.35 8.91 7.90
C SER A 60 4.89 9.32 8.04
N LEU A 61 4.61 10.61 7.83
CA LEU A 61 3.25 11.18 7.81
C LEU A 61 2.66 11.25 6.40
N GLY A 62 3.48 10.99 5.38
CA GLY A 62 3.17 11.11 3.96
C GLY A 62 2.73 9.82 3.29
N HIS A 63 2.62 8.71 4.01
CA HIS A 63 2.33 7.40 3.40
C HIS A 63 1.03 7.39 2.58
N GLY A 64 0.03 8.19 2.99
CA GLY A 64 -1.22 8.37 2.26
C GLY A 64 -1.05 8.95 0.85
N ALA A 65 0.01 9.72 0.59
CA ALA A 65 0.32 10.25 -0.73
C ALA A 65 0.65 9.14 -1.74
N PHE A 66 1.49 8.18 -1.34
CA PHE A 66 1.84 7.03 -2.18
C PHE A 66 0.66 6.10 -2.39
N TYR A 67 -0.16 5.92 -1.35
CA TYR A 67 -1.43 5.21 -1.45
C TYR A 67 -2.36 5.87 -2.48
N ALA A 68 -2.51 7.20 -2.43
CA ALA A 68 -3.34 7.94 -3.36
C ALA A 68 -2.83 7.84 -4.81
N ILE A 69 -1.52 7.91 -5.05
CA ILE A 69 -0.94 7.77 -6.40
C ILE A 69 -1.34 6.43 -7.02
N GLY A 70 -1.19 5.31 -6.29
CA GLY A 70 -1.58 3.98 -6.80
C GLY A 70 -3.09 3.85 -7.06
N ALA A 71 -3.90 4.36 -6.13
CA ALA A 71 -5.35 4.33 -6.23
C ALA A 71 -5.86 5.15 -7.43
N TYR A 72 -5.38 6.38 -7.60
CA TYR A 72 -5.75 7.24 -8.73
C TYR A 72 -5.25 6.71 -10.07
N THR A 73 -4.04 6.13 -10.12
CA THR A 73 -3.54 5.49 -11.34
C THR A 73 -4.47 4.37 -11.79
N THR A 74 -4.88 3.53 -10.84
CA THR A 74 -5.82 2.43 -11.10
C THR A 74 -7.19 2.97 -11.52
N ALA A 75 -7.71 3.98 -10.81
CA ALA A 75 -8.99 4.61 -11.12
C ALA A 75 -8.99 5.19 -12.55
N ILE A 76 -7.95 5.93 -12.94
CA ILE A 76 -7.85 6.54 -14.28
C ILE A 76 -7.72 5.47 -15.37
N MET A 77 -6.92 4.42 -15.16
CA MET A 77 -6.78 3.33 -16.14
C MET A 77 -8.09 2.57 -16.37
N ILE A 78 -8.89 2.37 -15.33
CA ILE A 78 -10.17 1.67 -15.42
C ILE A 78 -11.23 2.59 -16.03
N ASP A 79 -11.36 3.81 -15.53
CA ASP A 79 -12.42 4.74 -15.90
C ASP A 79 -12.23 5.32 -17.30
N LYS A 80 -11.01 5.78 -17.64
CA LYS A 80 -10.73 6.45 -18.92
C LYS A 80 -10.24 5.51 -20.02
N TRP A 81 -9.46 4.48 -19.67
CA TRP A 81 -8.80 3.62 -20.65
C TRP A 81 -9.39 2.21 -20.75
N ASN A 82 -10.37 1.87 -19.91
CA ASN A 82 -11.04 0.56 -19.87
C ASN A 82 -10.06 -0.63 -19.83
N ILE A 83 -8.89 -0.44 -19.21
CA ILE A 83 -7.86 -1.48 -19.13
C ILE A 83 -8.28 -2.53 -18.10
N GLY A 84 -8.11 -3.81 -18.43
CA GLY A 84 -8.44 -4.91 -17.54
C GLY A 84 -7.67 -4.87 -16.22
N TYR A 85 -8.36 -5.22 -15.12
CA TYR A 85 -7.85 -5.18 -13.74
C TYR A 85 -6.48 -5.85 -13.52
N GLY A 86 -6.13 -6.87 -14.31
CA GLY A 86 -4.83 -7.54 -14.19
C GLY A 86 -3.64 -6.65 -14.58
N TRP A 87 -3.82 -5.74 -15.53
CA TRP A 87 -2.75 -4.86 -16.02
C TRP A 87 -2.59 -3.59 -15.19
N THR A 88 -3.62 -3.19 -14.43
CA THR A 88 -3.56 -1.99 -13.60
C THR A 88 -2.66 -2.15 -12.38
N ILE A 89 -2.55 -3.37 -11.85
CA ILE A 89 -1.70 -3.69 -10.69
C ILE A 89 -0.21 -3.44 -10.99
N PRO A 90 0.39 -4.03 -12.05
CA PRO A 90 1.81 -3.82 -12.33
C PRO A 90 2.10 -2.38 -12.76
N THR A 91 1.23 -1.73 -13.52
CA THR A 91 1.44 -0.34 -13.94
C THR A 91 1.36 0.63 -12.77
N ALA A 92 0.37 0.51 -11.89
CA ALA A 92 0.28 1.32 -10.67
C ALA A 92 1.47 1.06 -9.74
N GLY A 93 1.92 -0.19 -9.64
CA GLY A 93 3.11 -0.56 -8.87
C GLY A 93 4.38 0.07 -9.42
N ILE A 94 4.61 0.01 -10.74
CA ILE A 94 5.76 0.64 -11.39
C ILE A 94 5.72 2.15 -11.21
N LEU A 95 4.55 2.78 -11.41
CA LEU A 95 4.43 4.22 -11.26
C LEU A 95 4.70 4.66 -9.81
N CYS A 96 4.12 3.95 -8.84
CA CYS A 96 4.35 4.21 -7.42
C CYS A 96 5.83 3.99 -7.05
N LEU A 97 6.50 2.98 -7.63
CA LEU A 97 7.93 2.75 -7.45
C LEU A 97 8.76 3.91 -7.98
N VAL A 98 8.48 4.38 -9.20
CA VAL A 98 9.22 5.50 -9.81
C VAL A 98 9.06 6.76 -8.99
N VAL A 99 7.82 7.11 -8.60
CA VAL A 99 7.56 8.29 -7.77
C VAL A 99 8.18 8.12 -6.39
N GLY A 100 7.99 6.97 -5.75
CA GLY A 100 8.59 6.62 -4.46
C GLY A 100 10.10 6.68 -4.46
N PHE A 101 10.76 6.26 -5.54
CA PHE A 101 12.21 6.36 -5.68
C PHE A 101 12.68 7.81 -5.82
N LEU A 102 11.96 8.60 -6.63
CA LEU A 102 12.28 10.00 -6.87
C LEU A 102 12.15 10.85 -5.59
N PHE A 103 11.10 10.62 -4.80
CA PHE A 103 10.88 11.30 -3.52
C PHE A 103 11.67 10.67 -2.37
N GLY A 104 11.93 9.36 -2.42
CA GLY A 104 12.68 8.64 -1.41
C GLY A 104 14.14 9.09 -1.38
N ARG A 105 14.77 9.25 -2.54
CA ARG A 105 16.19 9.65 -2.62
C ARG A 105 16.54 10.93 -1.86
N PRO A 106 15.80 12.06 -1.96
CA PRO A 106 16.02 13.22 -1.11
C PRO A 106 15.60 12.95 0.34
N ALA A 107 14.49 12.25 0.58
CA ALA A 107 13.99 11.93 1.92
C ALA A 107 15.02 11.17 2.78
N LEU A 108 15.75 10.22 2.18
CA LEU A 108 16.84 9.47 2.83
C LEU A 108 18.00 10.36 3.32
N ARG A 109 18.09 11.61 2.87
CA ARG A 109 19.10 12.57 3.35
C ARG A 109 18.64 13.39 4.55
N LEU A 110 17.36 13.32 4.95
CA LEU A 110 16.83 14.03 6.11
C LEU A 110 16.66 13.06 7.28
N GLU A 111 16.86 13.56 8.50
CA GLU A 111 16.74 12.77 9.72
C GLU A 111 15.67 13.34 10.66
N GLY A 112 15.03 12.44 11.42
CA GLY A 112 14.11 12.78 12.50
C GLY A 112 12.97 13.70 12.08
N LEU A 113 12.94 14.90 12.67
CA LEU A 113 11.85 15.87 12.49
C LEU A 113 11.80 16.45 11.07
N TYR A 114 12.94 16.61 10.41
CA TYR A 114 12.99 17.13 9.04
C TYR A 114 12.32 16.16 8.05
N LEU A 115 12.54 14.86 8.24
CA LEU A 115 11.87 13.83 7.44
C LEU A 115 10.35 13.82 7.71
N ALA A 116 9.94 13.96 8.97
CA ALA A 116 8.52 14.05 9.33
C ALA A 116 7.84 15.27 8.68
N LEU A 117 8.48 16.44 8.70
CA LEU A 117 7.96 17.65 8.04
C LEU A 117 7.89 17.52 6.52
N ALA A 118 8.88 16.92 5.89
CA ALA A 118 8.88 16.66 4.45
C ALA A 118 7.71 15.74 4.05
N THR A 119 7.51 14.64 4.79
CA THR A 119 6.42 13.71 4.53
C THR A 119 5.04 14.29 4.87
N PHE A 120 4.93 15.14 5.90
CA PHE A 120 3.72 15.89 6.20
C PHE A 120 3.35 16.87 5.08
N SER A 121 4.33 17.59 4.55
CA SER A 121 4.13 18.51 3.42
C SER A 121 3.58 17.76 2.20
N LEU A 122 4.11 16.57 1.91
CA LEU A 122 3.60 15.70 0.86
C LEU A 122 2.15 15.25 1.14
N ALA A 123 1.82 14.90 2.39
CA ALA A 123 0.47 14.51 2.80
C ALA A 123 -0.56 15.61 2.57
N LEU A 124 -0.17 16.87 2.75
CA LEU A 124 -1.04 18.04 2.51
C LEU A 124 -1.13 18.41 1.03
N ALA A 125 -0.01 18.32 0.30
CA ALA A 125 0.05 18.70 -1.10
C ALA A 125 -0.79 17.78 -2.01
N VAL A 126 -0.73 16.45 -1.79
CA VAL A 126 -1.39 15.50 -2.69
C VAL A 126 -2.92 15.71 -2.76
N PRO A 127 -3.67 15.80 -1.66
CA PRO A 127 -5.11 16.07 -1.73
C PRO A 127 -5.44 17.41 -2.41
N GLN A 128 -4.60 18.44 -2.23
CA GLN A 128 -4.82 19.75 -2.87
C GLN A 128 -4.59 19.69 -4.38
N ILE A 129 -3.57 18.98 -4.82
CA ILE A 129 -3.30 18.73 -6.24
C ILE A 129 -4.46 17.98 -6.87
N LEU A 130 -4.98 16.94 -6.20
CA LEU A 130 -6.08 16.14 -6.72
C LEU A 130 -7.36 16.95 -6.91
N LYS A 131 -7.70 17.80 -5.94
CA LYS A 131 -8.86 18.70 -6.02
C LYS A 131 -8.77 19.72 -7.16
N TYR A 132 -7.56 20.04 -7.63
CA TYR A 132 -7.40 20.93 -8.78
C TYR A 132 -7.80 20.27 -10.11
N PHE A 133 -7.80 18.93 -10.16
CA PHE A 133 -8.15 18.14 -11.34
C PHE A 133 -9.60 17.63 -11.34
N GLU A 134 -10.37 17.92 -10.28
CA GLU A 134 -11.84 17.78 -10.23
C GLU A 134 -12.51 19.02 -10.82
#